data_AF-A0A7W1XEE7-F1
#
_entry.id   AF-A0A7W1XEE7-F1
#
_cell.length_a   1.000
_cell.length_b   1.000
_cell.length_c   1.000
_cell.angle_alpha   90.00
_cell.angle_beta   90.00
_cell.angle_gamma   90.00
#
_symmetry.space_group_name_H-M   'P 1'
#
loop_
_entity.id
_entity.type
_entity.pdbx_description
1 polymer ?
#
loop_
_entity_poly.entity_id
_entity_poly.type
_entity_poly.pdbx_seq_one_letter_code
_entity_poly.pdbx_strand_id
1 'polypeptide(L)'
;MYYPYLRGKQFDLLALKEALSRGLLSNKIQPVIEPVRDSATLKNVIELFQKKHHPIAVIQNPQVGQFKLFDQHVHSWTVKEHSSVVSAQILTPENLNDVLDSPPTFLIFDGQHYPKDAEVWKQLAGVDSKFLIPDASRFRIWLPENKIVIRDSFQTRKHVESYADKTDDFFSDDYLFFHEDGYSGFSDFTIEGSRYFDKGFPSRALAIHLTYIDAYGNIRVKHFVSDSNDSAKDQALKFLEAGDKMKKWIMRHHHQLLITSGMIELLALYQQQKFPGLGVLKKWSLMHHLELINQLLDHPKNWLRSYSKVPELYEVIQKLENINEKETEKR
;
A
#
# COMPACT_ATOMS: atom_id res chain seq x y z
N MET A 1 3.05 8.59 -12.38
CA MET A 1 2.27 7.33 -12.21
C MET A 1 2.79 6.64 -10.95
N TYR A 2 1.93 5.97 -10.19
CA TYR A 2 2.30 5.25 -8.97
C TYR A 2 2.00 3.76 -9.12
N TYR A 3 2.95 2.92 -8.68
CA TYR A 3 2.90 1.47 -8.84
C TYR A 3 3.07 0.77 -7.49
N PRO A 4 2.08 0.82 -6.57
CA PRO A 4 2.24 0.22 -5.25
C PRO A 4 2.50 -1.29 -5.38
N TYR A 5 3.56 -1.78 -4.75
CA TYR A 5 3.87 -3.20 -4.71
C TYR A 5 3.21 -3.82 -3.48
N LEU A 6 2.30 -4.78 -3.68
CA LEU A 6 1.61 -5.46 -2.60
C LEU A 6 1.84 -6.96 -2.66
N ARG A 7 2.09 -7.58 -1.50
CA ARG A 7 2.24 -9.04 -1.35
C ARG A 7 0.90 -9.79 -1.42
N GLY A 8 -0.15 -9.20 -2.00
CA GLY A 8 -1.44 -9.85 -2.24
C GLY A 8 -2.06 -10.54 -1.02
N LYS A 9 -1.83 -10.06 0.21
CA LYS A 9 -2.46 -10.65 1.41
C LYS A 9 -3.94 -10.30 1.43
N GLN A 10 -4.73 -11.08 2.16
CA GLN A 10 -6.19 -10.92 2.19
C GLN A 10 -6.62 -9.47 2.46
N PHE A 11 -6.05 -8.79 3.44
CA PHE A 11 -6.45 -7.42 3.78
C PHE A 11 -5.91 -6.36 2.80
N ASP A 12 -4.78 -6.61 2.15
CA ASP A 12 -4.27 -5.78 1.04
C ASP A 12 -5.26 -5.82 -0.13
N LEU A 13 -5.66 -7.04 -0.51
CA LEU A 13 -6.64 -7.29 -1.57
C LEU A 13 -8.00 -6.69 -1.23
N LEU A 14 -8.44 -6.78 0.02
CA LEU A 14 -9.69 -6.15 0.46
C LEU A 14 -9.61 -4.61 0.44
N ALA A 15 -8.45 -4.01 0.72
CA ALA A 15 -8.26 -2.57 0.62
C ALA A 15 -8.37 -2.10 -0.84
N LEU A 16 -7.71 -2.81 -1.77
CA LEU A 16 -7.79 -2.54 -3.21
C LEU A 16 -9.22 -2.71 -3.73
N LYS A 17 -9.89 -3.79 -3.34
CA LYS A 17 -11.29 -4.05 -3.68
C LYS A 17 -12.18 -2.88 -3.25
N GLU A 18 -12.01 -2.41 -2.02
CA GLU A 18 -12.77 -1.32 -1.44
C GLU A 18 -12.49 0.00 -2.17
N ALA A 19 -11.22 0.37 -2.33
CA ALA A 19 -10.80 1.59 -3.01
C ALA A 19 -11.35 1.65 -4.44
N LEU A 20 -11.22 0.57 -5.21
CA LEU A 20 -11.75 0.49 -6.57
C LEU A 20 -13.28 0.54 -6.59
N SER A 21 -13.95 -0.15 -5.67
CA SER A 21 -15.43 -0.18 -5.62
C SER A 21 -16.03 1.18 -5.28
N ARG A 22 -15.35 1.98 -4.45
CA ARG A 22 -15.75 3.35 -4.09
C ARG A 22 -15.28 4.42 -5.08
N GLY A 23 -14.56 4.05 -6.15
CA GLY A 23 -14.01 5.01 -7.10
C GLY A 23 -12.89 5.89 -6.53
N LEU A 24 -12.17 5.39 -5.52
CA LEU A 24 -11.09 6.09 -4.83
C LEU A 24 -9.69 5.67 -5.34
N LEU A 25 -9.66 4.91 -6.44
CA LEU A 25 -8.45 4.47 -7.12
C LEU A 25 -8.52 4.96 -8.56
N SER A 26 -7.64 5.88 -8.94
CA SER A 26 -7.53 6.38 -10.31
C SER A 26 -6.62 5.50 -11.16
N ASN A 27 -6.76 5.66 -12.47
CA ASN A 27 -5.90 5.00 -13.45
C ASN A 27 -4.42 5.41 -13.35
N LYS A 28 -4.05 6.44 -12.57
CA LYS A 28 -2.66 6.80 -12.30
C LYS A 28 -1.99 5.90 -11.26
N ILE A 29 -2.78 5.12 -10.54
CA ILE A 29 -2.32 4.12 -9.58
C ILE A 29 -2.51 2.74 -10.23
N GLN A 30 -1.43 2.03 -10.52
CA GLN A 30 -1.48 0.68 -11.08
C GLN A 30 -0.83 -0.29 -10.09
N PRO A 31 -1.61 -0.97 -9.24
CA PRO A 31 -1.07 -1.91 -8.28
C PRO A 31 -0.29 -3.05 -8.95
N VAL A 32 0.85 -3.41 -8.37
CA VAL A 32 1.66 -4.59 -8.72
C VAL A 32 1.47 -5.61 -7.62
N ILE A 33 0.76 -6.70 -7.92
CA ILE A 33 0.43 -7.74 -6.94
C ILE A 33 1.39 -8.90 -7.09
N GLU A 34 2.10 -9.24 -6.02
CA GLU A 34 2.74 -10.53 -5.85
C GLU A 34 1.80 -11.47 -5.08
N PRO A 35 1.22 -12.50 -5.73
CA PRO A 35 0.38 -13.46 -5.04
C PRO A 35 1.18 -14.27 -4.02
N VAL A 36 0.76 -14.25 -2.74
CA VAL A 36 1.39 -15.07 -1.68
C VAL A 36 0.55 -16.26 -1.25
N ARG A 37 -0.74 -16.27 -1.57
CA ARG A 37 -1.66 -17.39 -1.29
C ARG A 37 -2.68 -17.53 -2.41
N ASP A 38 -2.93 -18.78 -2.79
CA ASP A 38 -4.04 -19.11 -3.67
C ASP A 38 -5.35 -18.93 -2.89
N SER A 39 -6.19 -17.97 -3.30
CA SER A 39 -7.39 -17.62 -2.54
C SER A 39 -8.50 -17.08 -3.44
N ALA A 40 -9.75 -17.36 -3.05
CA ALA A 40 -10.92 -16.76 -3.69
C ALA A 40 -10.88 -15.22 -3.64
N THR A 41 -10.27 -14.62 -2.60
CA THR A 41 -10.12 -13.16 -2.50
C THR A 41 -9.23 -12.62 -3.63
N LEU A 42 -8.09 -13.26 -3.92
CA LEU A 42 -7.22 -12.86 -5.02
C LEU A 42 -7.97 -12.91 -6.36
N LYS A 43 -8.57 -14.07 -6.67
CA LYS A 43 -9.39 -14.25 -7.88
C LYS A 43 -10.44 -13.14 -8.04
N ASN A 44 -11.24 -12.91 -7.00
CA ASN A 44 -12.32 -11.93 -7.02
C ASN A 44 -11.81 -10.49 -7.22
N VAL A 45 -10.62 -10.16 -6.71
CA VAL A 45 -10.01 -8.85 -6.93
C VAL A 45 -9.54 -8.70 -8.38
N ILE A 46 -8.83 -9.68 -8.92
CA ILE A 46 -8.38 -9.62 -10.33
C ILE A 46 -9.58 -9.52 -11.28
N GLU A 47 -10.62 -10.32 -11.06
CA GLU A 47 -11.86 -10.26 -11.84
C GLU A 47 -12.57 -8.90 -11.73
N LEU A 48 -12.56 -8.28 -10.55
CA LEU A 48 -13.13 -6.94 -10.36
C LEU A 48 -12.34 -5.87 -11.12
N PHE A 49 -11.01 -5.88 -11.05
CA PHE A 49 -10.16 -4.95 -11.80
C PHE A 49 -10.39 -5.08 -13.29
N GLN A 50 -10.44 -6.31 -13.81
CA GLN A 50 -10.78 -6.59 -15.19
C GLN A 50 -12.18 -6.08 -15.56
N LYS A 51 -13.19 -6.33 -14.73
CA LYS A 51 -14.57 -5.86 -14.95
C LYS A 51 -14.68 -4.34 -14.98
N LYS A 52 -13.87 -3.64 -14.19
CA LYS A 52 -13.83 -2.17 -14.11
C LYS A 52 -12.87 -1.54 -15.11
N HIS A 53 -12.18 -2.34 -15.93
CA HIS A 53 -11.11 -1.89 -16.84
C HIS A 53 -10.04 -1.05 -16.13
N HIS A 54 -9.77 -1.34 -14.86
CA HIS A 54 -8.77 -0.62 -14.08
C HIS A 54 -7.41 -1.35 -14.20
N PRO A 55 -6.31 -0.63 -14.47
CA PRO A 55 -4.99 -1.25 -14.65
C PRO A 55 -4.53 -1.96 -13.36
N ILE A 56 -3.99 -3.18 -13.51
CA ILE A 56 -3.36 -3.97 -12.45
C ILE A 56 -2.31 -4.90 -13.06
N ALA A 57 -1.15 -5.02 -12.42
CA ALA A 57 -0.13 -5.97 -12.81
C ALA A 57 -0.10 -7.14 -11.81
N VAL A 58 0.01 -8.38 -12.30
CA VAL A 58 0.08 -9.58 -11.46
C VAL A 58 1.36 -10.34 -11.74
N ILE A 59 2.17 -10.54 -10.71
CA ILE A 59 3.43 -11.30 -10.78
C ILE A 59 3.11 -12.78 -10.95
N GLN A 60 3.59 -13.36 -12.05
CA GLN A 60 3.33 -14.76 -12.41
C GLN A 60 4.30 -15.74 -11.72
N ASN A 61 5.47 -15.27 -11.31
CA ASN A 61 6.50 -16.06 -10.63
C ASN A 61 6.84 -15.48 -9.24
N PRO A 62 5.90 -15.52 -8.28
CA PRO A 62 6.12 -14.95 -6.95
C PRO A 62 7.31 -15.63 -6.24
N GLN A 63 8.10 -14.83 -5.52
CA GLN A 63 9.31 -15.30 -4.83
C GLN A 63 9.07 -15.62 -3.35
N VAL A 64 7.92 -15.19 -2.80
CA VAL A 64 7.53 -15.44 -1.41
C VAL A 64 6.11 -15.98 -1.30
N GLY A 65 5.78 -16.47 -0.11
CA GLY A 65 4.46 -17.06 0.17
C GLY A 65 4.31 -18.50 -0.29
N GLN A 66 3.09 -19.01 -0.11
CA GLN A 66 2.72 -20.39 -0.44
C GLN A 66 2.22 -20.52 -1.89
N PHE A 67 1.89 -19.41 -2.56
CA PHE A 67 1.41 -19.44 -3.94
C PHE A 67 2.40 -20.15 -4.87
N LYS A 68 3.69 -19.85 -4.76
CA LYS A 68 4.75 -20.47 -5.56
C LYS A 68 4.98 -21.97 -5.34
N LEU A 69 4.35 -22.56 -4.32
CA LEU A 69 4.57 -23.98 -3.96
C LEU A 69 3.68 -24.95 -4.75
N PHE A 70 2.76 -24.43 -5.55
CA PHE A 70 1.76 -25.24 -6.26
C PHE A 70 1.76 -24.87 -7.74
N ASP A 71 1.93 -25.86 -8.62
CA ASP A 71 1.84 -25.66 -10.08
C ASP A 71 0.39 -25.49 -10.53
N GLN A 72 -0.56 -26.06 -9.79
CA GLN A 72 -2.00 -25.95 -10.04
C GLN A 72 -2.68 -25.16 -8.92
N HIS A 73 -3.39 -24.11 -9.30
CA HIS A 73 -4.15 -23.27 -8.40
C HIS A 73 -5.65 -23.59 -8.47
N VAL A 74 -6.29 -23.69 -7.31
CA VAL A 74 -7.72 -23.89 -7.14
C VAL A 74 -8.50 -22.64 -7.58
N HIS A 75 -7.97 -21.44 -7.28
CA HIS A 75 -8.63 -20.19 -7.62
C HIS A 75 -7.98 -19.50 -8.83
N SER A 76 -8.15 -20.11 -10.01
CA SER A 76 -7.75 -19.50 -11.28
C SER A 76 -8.76 -18.46 -11.80
N TRP A 77 -8.26 -17.52 -12.59
CA TRP A 77 -9.04 -16.54 -13.34
C TRP A 77 -8.64 -16.58 -14.81
N THR A 78 -9.54 -16.15 -15.69
CA THR A 78 -9.26 -16.00 -17.13
C THR A 78 -9.02 -14.53 -17.45
N VAL A 79 -7.87 -14.25 -18.06
CA VAL A 79 -7.55 -12.93 -18.61
C VAL A 79 -8.24 -12.82 -19.97
N LYS A 80 -9.12 -11.83 -20.13
CA LYS A 80 -9.82 -11.55 -21.38
C LYS A 80 -8.89 -10.89 -22.38
N GLU A 81 -9.24 -10.98 -23.66
CA GLU A 81 -8.60 -10.20 -24.70
C GLU A 81 -8.72 -8.70 -24.39
N HIS A 82 -7.63 -7.94 -24.57
CA HIS A 82 -7.52 -6.51 -24.19
C HIS A 82 -7.86 -6.22 -22.71
N SER A 83 -7.51 -7.12 -21.79
CA SER A 83 -7.70 -6.93 -20.35
C SER A 83 -6.86 -5.79 -19.78
N SER A 84 -7.34 -5.17 -18.71
CA SER A 84 -6.57 -4.26 -17.87
C SER A 84 -5.61 -4.97 -16.90
N VAL A 85 -5.71 -6.30 -16.82
CA VAL A 85 -4.80 -7.16 -16.06
C VAL A 85 -3.62 -7.50 -16.95
N VAL A 86 -2.42 -7.07 -16.54
CA VAL A 86 -1.19 -7.30 -17.28
C VAL A 86 -0.23 -8.21 -16.53
N SER A 87 0.63 -8.91 -17.28
CA SER A 87 1.63 -9.80 -16.71
C SER A 87 2.79 -9.01 -16.11
N ALA A 88 3.24 -9.47 -14.94
CA ALA A 88 4.51 -9.06 -14.37
C ALA A 88 5.35 -10.31 -14.07
N GLN A 89 6.67 -10.17 -14.12
CA GLN A 89 7.58 -11.21 -13.63
C GLN A 89 8.74 -10.58 -12.85
N ILE A 90 9.19 -11.29 -11.83
CA ILE A 90 10.45 -10.99 -11.14
C ILE A 90 11.58 -11.66 -11.93
N LEU A 91 12.65 -10.93 -12.23
CA LEU A 91 13.77 -11.50 -12.96
C LEU A 91 14.57 -12.45 -12.05
N THR A 92 14.74 -13.69 -12.49
CA THR A 92 15.58 -14.71 -11.85
C THR A 92 16.54 -15.32 -12.87
N PRO A 93 17.60 -16.03 -12.45
CA PRO A 93 18.45 -16.75 -13.39
C PRO A 93 17.67 -17.74 -14.27
N GLU A 94 16.63 -18.36 -13.70
CA GLU A 94 15.88 -19.44 -14.33
C GLU A 94 14.95 -18.96 -15.45
N ASN A 95 14.38 -17.75 -15.33
CA ASN A 95 13.45 -17.22 -16.33
C ASN A 95 14.08 -16.20 -17.29
N LEU A 96 15.39 -15.94 -17.22
CA LEU A 96 16.04 -14.91 -18.04
C LEU A 96 15.80 -15.12 -19.54
N ASN A 97 16.00 -16.34 -20.05
CA ASN A 97 15.78 -16.63 -21.47
C ASN A 97 14.31 -16.42 -21.86
N ASP A 98 13.38 -16.91 -21.05
CA ASP A 98 11.94 -16.75 -21.29
C ASP A 98 11.53 -15.27 -21.32
N VAL A 99 12.12 -14.44 -20.45
CA VAL A 99 11.89 -12.98 -20.43
C VAL A 99 12.45 -12.30 -21.68
N LEU A 100 13.59 -12.74 -22.19
CA LEU A 100 14.18 -12.19 -23.41
C LEU A 100 13.38 -12.59 -24.66
N ASP A 101 12.86 -13.82 -24.69
CA ASP A 101 12.10 -14.36 -25.82
C ASP A 101 10.64 -13.86 -25.84
N SER A 102 10.00 -13.79 -24.67
CA SER A 102 8.60 -13.42 -24.50
C SER A 102 8.43 -12.46 -23.31
N PRO A 103 8.77 -11.17 -23.48
CA PRO A 103 8.84 -10.23 -22.36
C PRO A 103 7.48 -9.96 -21.71
N PRO A 104 7.42 -9.89 -20.37
CA PRO A 104 6.21 -9.49 -19.67
C PRO A 104 5.96 -7.98 -19.81
N THR A 105 4.75 -7.51 -19.50
CA THR A 105 4.49 -6.06 -19.48
C THR A 105 5.31 -5.35 -18.41
N PHE A 106 5.51 -5.99 -17.26
CA PHE A 106 6.38 -5.51 -16.18
C PHE A 106 7.48 -6.52 -15.87
N LEU A 107 8.73 -6.06 -15.87
CA LEU A 107 9.88 -6.81 -15.38
C LEU A 107 10.38 -6.19 -14.08
N ILE A 108 10.50 -6.99 -13.04
CA ILE A 108 10.77 -6.53 -11.67
C ILE A 108 12.14 -7.04 -11.23
N PHE A 109 12.97 -6.14 -10.71
CA PHE A 109 14.20 -6.48 -10.01
C PHE A 109 13.96 -6.37 -8.51
N ASP A 110 13.96 -7.51 -7.82
CA ASP A 110 13.67 -7.58 -6.38
C ASP A 110 14.89 -7.27 -5.49
N GLY A 111 16.03 -7.02 -6.12
CA GLY A 111 17.30 -6.73 -5.50
C GLY A 111 18.12 -7.95 -5.06
N GLN A 112 17.61 -9.17 -5.25
CA GLN A 112 18.33 -10.41 -4.93
C GLN A 112 19.17 -10.90 -6.11
N HIS A 113 18.67 -10.73 -7.33
CA HIS A 113 19.36 -11.14 -8.53
C HIS A 113 19.67 -9.96 -9.46
N TYR A 114 20.92 -9.88 -9.91
CA TYR A 114 21.36 -8.94 -10.93
C TYR A 114 22.20 -9.66 -11.99
N PRO A 115 21.95 -9.40 -13.29
CA PRO A 115 22.85 -9.84 -14.34
C PRO A 115 24.28 -9.35 -14.10
N LYS A 116 25.24 -10.26 -14.23
CA LYS A 116 26.68 -9.96 -14.11
C LYS A 116 27.30 -9.57 -15.44
N ASP A 117 26.77 -10.10 -16.54
CA ASP A 117 27.27 -9.86 -17.88
C ASP A 117 26.66 -8.59 -18.48
N ALA A 118 27.51 -7.75 -19.07
CA ALA A 118 27.12 -6.56 -19.80
C ALA A 118 26.23 -6.87 -21.01
N GLU A 119 26.42 -8.02 -21.66
CA GLU A 119 25.64 -8.38 -22.84
C GLU A 119 24.18 -8.65 -22.47
N VAL A 120 23.94 -9.32 -21.35
CA VAL A 120 22.59 -9.53 -20.81
C VAL A 120 21.89 -8.20 -20.52
N TRP A 121 22.62 -7.22 -19.98
CA TRP A 121 22.05 -5.89 -19.77
C TRP A 121 21.64 -5.19 -21.06
N LYS A 122 22.42 -5.32 -22.14
CA LYS A 122 22.05 -4.76 -23.45
C LYS A 122 20.80 -5.43 -24.02
N GLN A 123 20.70 -6.76 -23.89
CA GLN A 123 19.51 -7.50 -24.31
C GLN A 123 18.28 -7.04 -23.53
N LEU A 124 18.38 -6.95 -22.20
CA LEU A 124 17.31 -6.45 -21.34
C LEU A 124 16.91 -5.00 -21.66
N ALA A 125 17.86 -4.13 -22.03
CA ALA A 125 17.57 -2.76 -22.42
C ALA A 125 16.73 -2.67 -23.70
N GLY A 126 16.78 -3.68 -24.57
CA GLY A 126 15.99 -3.77 -25.80
C GLY A 126 14.61 -4.40 -25.62
N VAL A 127 14.28 -4.89 -24.42
CA VAL A 127 12.99 -5.51 -24.13
C VAL A 127 11.90 -4.44 -23.94
N ASP A 128 10.74 -4.65 -24.56
CA ASP A 128 9.55 -3.81 -24.38
C ASP A 128 8.79 -4.14 -23.08
N SER A 129 9.41 -3.80 -21.95
CA SER A 129 8.83 -3.91 -20.61
C SER A 129 8.93 -2.61 -19.85
N LYS A 130 8.04 -2.42 -18.87
CA LYS A 130 8.27 -1.48 -17.78
C LYS A 130 9.14 -2.12 -16.72
N PHE A 131 10.24 -1.46 -16.34
CA PHE A 131 11.21 -1.99 -15.39
C PHE A 131 10.96 -1.42 -14.00
N LEU A 132 10.48 -2.26 -13.08
CA LEU A 132 10.40 -1.91 -11.67
C LEU A 132 11.75 -2.20 -11.02
N ILE A 133 12.50 -1.15 -10.68
CA ILE A 133 13.92 -1.25 -10.32
C ILE A 133 14.21 -0.64 -8.94
N PRO A 134 15.08 -1.25 -8.14
CA PRO A 134 15.55 -0.62 -6.92
C PRO A 134 16.41 0.61 -7.28
N ASP A 135 16.51 1.56 -6.35
CA ASP A 135 17.37 2.73 -6.53
C ASP A 135 18.86 2.35 -6.44
N ALA A 136 19.43 1.89 -7.56
CA ALA A 136 20.85 1.62 -7.69
C ALA A 136 21.39 2.11 -9.04
N SER A 137 22.60 2.69 -9.02
CA SER A 137 23.24 3.31 -10.20
C SER A 137 23.35 2.37 -11.40
N ARG A 138 23.54 1.07 -11.17
CA ARG A 138 23.62 0.07 -12.24
C ARG A 138 22.38 0.10 -13.15
N PHE A 139 21.19 0.20 -12.58
CA PHE A 139 19.94 0.25 -13.36
C PHE A 139 19.81 1.53 -14.17
N ARG A 140 20.21 2.67 -13.58
CA ARG A 140 20.20 3.95 -14.29
C ARG A 140 21.10 3.94 -15.53
N ILE A 141 22.23 3.25 -15.45
CA ILE A 141 23.21 3.16 -16.54
C ILE A 141 22.74 2.20 -17.63
N TRP A 142 22.28 1.01 -17.25
CA TRP A 142 22.01 -0.07 -18.21
C TRP A 142 20.61 -0.05 -18.81
N LEU A 143 19.62 0.51 -18.11
CA LEU A 143 18.25 0.64 -18.62
C LEU A 143 18.00 2.12 -18.93
N PRO A 144 17.86 2.52 -20.21
CA PRO A 144 17.72 3.93 -20.56
C PRO A 144 16.31 4.47 -20.26
N GLU A 145 15.27 3.68 -20.56
CA GLU A 145 13.86 4.11 -20.55
C GLU A 145 12.96 3.17 -19.73
N ASN A 146 11.68 3.52 -19.59
CA ASN A 146 10.63 2.72 -18.95
C ASN A 146 10.92 2.26 -17.50
N LYS A 147 11.82 2.96 -16.81
CA LYS A 147 12.17 2.70 -15.42
C LYS A 147 11.16 3.27 -14.45
N ILE A 148 10.74 2.46 -13.49
CA ILE A 148 9.94 2.84 -12.34
C ILE A 148 10.79 2.52 -11.11
N VAL A 149 11.15 3.54 -10.33
CA VAL A 149 11.93 3.33 -9.11
C VAL A 149 11.04 2.76 -8.01
N ILE A 150 11.49 1.69 -7.34
CA ILE A 150 10.86 1.15 -6.13
C ILE A 150 11.75 1.38 -4.91
N ARG A 151 11.17 1.96 -3.85
CA ARG A 151 11.85 2.22 -2.57
C ARG A 151 11.14 1.54 -1.41
N ASP A 152 11.91 1.04 -0.45
CA ASP A 152 11.36 0.56 0.83
C ASP A 152 11.24 1.74 1.80
N SER A 153 10.22 2.57 1.56
CA SER A 153 10.00 3.86 2.22
C SER A 153 9.53 3.72 3.67
N PHE A 154 8.80 2.64 3.99
CA PHE A 154 8.27 2.41 5.33
C PHE A 154 9.35 1.86 6.27
N GLN A 155 9.68 2.62 7.32
CA GLN A 155 10.71 2.27 8.28
C GLN A 155 10.24 1.20 9.28
N THR A 156 10.33 -0.08 8.88
CA THR A 156 9.93 -1.19 9.76
C THR A 156 10.77 -1.27 11.04
N ARG A 157 10.12 -1.45 12.19
CA ARG A 157 10.78 -1.70 13.48
C ARG A 157 10.68 -3.18 13.86
N LYS A 158 11.71 -3.71 14.52
CA LYS A 158 11.72 -5.08 15.04
C LYS A 158 10.63 -5.30 16.09
N HIS A 159 10.37 -4.28 16.91
CA HIS A 159 9.37 -4.28 17.97
C HIS A 159 8.40 -3.11 17.75
N VAL A 160 7.10 -3.33 17.93
CA VAL A 160 6.06 -2.33 17.61
C VAL A 160 6.12 -1.15 18.59
N GLU A 161 6.48 -1.40 19.84
CA GLU A 161 6.67 -0.36 20.86
C GLU A 161 7.77 0.64 20.47
N SER A 162 8.77 0.24 19.69
CA SER A 162 9.87 1.11 19.25
C SER A 162 9.43 2.22 18.29
N TYR A 163 8.21 2.15 17.73
CA TYR A 163 7.65 3.31 17.03
C TYR A 163 7.31 4.47 17.97
N ALA A 164 7.25 4.25 19.30
CA ALA A 164 7.02 5.31 20.27
C ALA A 164 8.24 6.23 20.45
N ASP A 165 9.45 5.71 20.23
CA ASP A 165 10.71 6.48 20.32
C ASP A 165 10.78 7.57 19.24
N LYS A 166 10.17 7.30 18.08
CA LYS A 166 10.05 8.23 16.96
C LYS A 166 8.70 8.03 16.26
N THR A 167 7.70 8.78 16.70
CA THR A 167 6.31 8.65 16.24
C THR A 167 6.07 9.25 14.85
N ASP A 168 7.10 9.78 14.20
CA ASP A 168 6.96 10.53 12.94
C ASP A 168 8.18 10.33 12.05
N ASP A 169 8.00 9.60 10.95
CA ASP A 169 9.05 9.22 10.00
C ASP A 169 8.81 9.86 8.63
N PHE A 170 9.90 10.22 7.95
CA PHE A 170 9.84 10.56 6.53
C PHE A 170 9.48 9.29 5.74
N PHE A 171 8.61 9.41 4.75
CA PHE A 171 8.21 8.30 3.89
C PHE A 171 8.82 8.46 2.50
N SER A 172 8.39 9.46 1.73
CA SER A 172 8.85 9.67 0.36
C SER A 172 8.51 11.07 -0.15
N ASP A 173 9.30 11.56 -1.08
CA ASP A 173 9.06 12.72 -1.94
C ASP A 173 9.07 12.34 -3.43
N ASP A 174 9.13 11.04 -3.76
CA ASP A 174 9.28 10.55 -5.14
C ASP A 174 8.14 11.04 -6.05
N TYR A 175 6.93 11.20 -5.50
CA TYR A 175 5.79 11.69 -6.28
C TYR A 175 5.99 13.12 -6.83
N LEU A 176 6.91 13.89 -6.24
CA LEU A 176 7.29 15.24 -6.68
C LEU A 176 8.37 15.22 -7.76
N PHE A 177 9.30 14.27 -7.72
CA PHE A 177 10.58 14.35 -8.45
C PHE A 177 10.86 13.18 -9.40
N PHE A 178 10.02 12.13 -9.43
CA PHE A 178 10.31 10.93 -10.22
C PHE A 178 10.55 11.23 -11.71
N HIS A 179 9.87 12.24 -12.26
CA HIS A 179 10.00 12.60 -13.67
C HIS A 179 11.33 13.33 -13.94
N GLU A 180 11.70 14.28 -13.08
CA GLU A 180 12.97 15.00 -13.10
C GLU A 180 14.17 14.05 -12.93
N ASP A 181 13.99 12.98 -12.15
CA ASP A 181 14.98 11.91 -11.96
C ASP A 181 15.05 10.92 -13.16
N GLY A 182 14.22 11.12 -14.19
CA GLY A 182 14.22 10.31 -15.41
C GLY A 182 13.47 8.98 -15.28
N TYR A 183 12.53 8.87 -14.34
CA TYR A 183 11.65 7.70 -14.17
C TYR A 183 10.27 7.95 -14.79
N SER A 184 9.64 6.89 -15.30
CA SER A 184 8.26 6.94 -15.83
C SER A 184 7.20 6.85 -14.72
N GLY A 185 7.62 6.50 -13.50
CA GLY A 185 6.80 6.46 -12.30
C GLY A 185 7.62 6.11 -11.07
N PHE A 186 6.93 6.03 -9.93
CA PHE A 186 7.50 5.61 -8.66
C PHE A 186 6.68 4.50 -8.02
N SER A 187 7.29 3.79 -7.08
CA SER A 187 6.76 2.61 -6.43
C SER A 187 7.33 2.50 -5.02
N ASP A 188 6.57 1.85 -4.15
CA ASP A 188 6.99 1.49 -2.81
C ASP A 188 6.24 0.22 -2.37
N PHE A 189 6.57 -0.26 -1.17
CA PHE A 189 5.86 -1.37 -0.51
C PHE A 189 4.76 -0.86 0.44
N THR A 190 4.21 0.32 0.16
CA THR A 190 3.17 1.01 0.94
C THR A 190 3.57 1.16 2.41
N ILE A 191 2.61 1.12 3.34
CA ILE A 191 2.83 1.19 4.79
C ILE A 191 3.18 -0.17 5.45
N GLU A 192 3.52 -1.18 4.65
CA GLU A 192 3.85 -2.54 5.14
C GLU A 192 5.36 -2.84 5.08
N GLY A 193 6.07 -2.24 4.11
CA GLY A 193 7.49 -2.47 3.87
C GLY A 193 7.78 -3.72 3.03
N SER A 194 9.01 -3.84 2.54
CA SER A 194 9.39 -4.88 1.58
C SER A 194 9.36 -6.30 2.14
N ARG A 195 9.60 -6.46 3.45
CA ARG A 195 9.80 -7.76 4.07
C ARG A 195 8.51 -8.55 4.21
N TYR A 196 8.47 -9.75 3.61
CA TYR A 196 7.35 -10.66 3.75
C TYR A 196 7.39 -11.46 5.06
N PHE A 197 6.24 -11.54 5.73
CA PHE A 197 5.97 -12.44 6.85
C PHE A 197 4.67 -13.20 6.58
N ASP A 198 4.71 -14.54 6.65
CA ASP A 198 3.54 -15.39 6.38
C ASP A 198 2.45 -15.28 7.46
N LYS A 199 2.87 -15.11 8.72
CA LYS A 199 1.98 -14.89 9.86
C LYS A 199 2.45 -13.68 10.64
N GLY A 200 1.50 -12.92 11.17
CA GLY A 200 1.79 -11.93 12.21
C GLY A 200 2.19 -12.64 13.50
N PHE A 201 3.16 -12.09 14.21
CA PHE A 201 3.53 -12.55 15.53
C PHE A 201 2.74 -11.80 16.60
N PRO A 202 2.43 -12.41 17.75
CA PRO A 202 1.90 -11.69 18.90
C PRO A 202 2.82 -10.51 19.23
N SER A 203 2.25 -9.31 19.26
CA SER A 203 2.99 -8.09 19.57
C SER A 203 2.61 -7.56 20.95
N ARG A 204 3.61 -7.08 21.67
CA ARG A 204 3.45 -6.41 22.96
C ARG A 204 2.74 -5.07 22.82
N ALA A 205 2.93 -4.36 21.71
CA ALA A 205 2.23 -3.13 21.39
C ALA A 205 1.33 -3.27 20.15
N LEU A 206 0.36 -2.37 20.02
CA LEU A 206 -0.41 -2.13 18.82
C LEU A 206 -0.02 -0.76 18.25
N ALA A 207 0.17 -0.67 16.95
CA ALA A 207 0.37 0.62 16.28
C ALA A 207 -0.61 0.80 15.12
N ILE A 208 -1.09 2.04 14.95
CA ILE A 208 -1.80 2.50 13.77
C ILE A 208 -0.87 3.46 13.02
N HIS A 209 -0.80 3.33 11.70
CA HIS A 209 0.09 4.11 10.85
C HIS A 209 -0.73 4.90 9.83
N LEU A 210 -0.56 6.22 9.79
CA LEU A 210 -1.23 7.09 8.82
C LEU A 210 -0.20 7.91 8.08
N THR A 211 -0.30 7.93 6.75
CA THR A 211 0.46 8.87 5.93
C THR A 211 -0.15 10.26 5.97
N TYR A 212 0.67 11.29 5.82
CA TYR A 212 0.21 12.66 5.67
C TYR A 212 1.24 13.48 4.89
N ILE A 213 0.84 14.67 4.45
CA ILE A 213 1.71 15.60 3.74
C ILE A 213 2.16 16.69 4.70
N ASP A 214 3.48 16.89 4.78
CA ASP A 214 4.05 17.97 5.58
C ASP A 214 4.02 19.32 4.86
N ALA A 215 4.49 20.37 5.53
CA ALA A 215 4.50 21.73 4.98
C ALA A 215 5.40 21.90 3.73
N TYR A 216 6.32 20.97 3.49
CA TYR A 216 7.22 20.96 2.34
C TYR A 216 6.70 20.10 1.19
N GLY A 217 5.55 19.44 1.37
CA GLY A 217 4.99 18.52 0.39
C GLY A 217 5.49 17.08 0.54
N ASN A 218 6.33 16.75 1.51
CA ASN A 218 6.80 15.36 1.64
C ASN A 218 5.70 14.47 2.21
N ILE A 219 5.66 13.22 1.76
CA ILE A 219 4.89 12.17 2.43
C ILE A 219 5.64 11.77 3.70
N ARG A 220 4.94 11.78 4.81
CA ARG A 220 5.41 11.32 6.13
C ARG A 220 4.46 10.27 6.67
N VAL A 221 4.94 9.44 7.58
CA VAL A 221 4.11 8.49 8.34
C VAL A 221 4.09 8.89 9.80
N LYS A 222 2.89 9.00 10.36
CA LYS A 222 2.70 9.12 11.81
C LYS A 222 2.33 7.77 12.40
N HIS A 223 2.99 7.43 13.51
CA HIS A 223 2.78 6.19 14.25
C HIS A 223 2.05 6.47 15.56
N PHE A 224 0.89 5.84 15.76
CA PHE A 224 0.12 5.89 17.00
C PHE A 224 0.27 4.55 17.73
N VAL A 225 1.12 4.52 18.75
CA VAL A 225 1.43 3.30 19.51
C VAL A 225 0.61 3.26 20.79
N SER A 226 0.13 2.08 21.19
CA SER A 226 -0.50 1.84 22.49
C SER A 226 0.43 2.16 23.67
N ASP A 227 -0.13 2.35 24.86
CA ASP A 227 0.62 2.65 26.08
C ASP A 227 0.93 1.38 26.88
N SER A 228 -0.06 0.48 27.00
CA SER A 228 0.03 -0.73 27.83
C SER A 228 0.81 -1.88 27.15
N ASN A 229 2.13 -1.74 27.04
CA ASN A 229 2.99 -2.61 26.21
C ASN A 229 3.75 -3.71 26.98
N ASP A 230 3.39 -4.00 28.23
CA ASP A 230 4.13 -4.96 29.06
C ASP A 230 3.95 -6.43 28.65
N SER A 231 2.88 -6.78 27.93
CA SER A 231 2.65 -8.15 27.46
C SER A 231 1.89 -8.14 26.13
N ALA A 232 1.72 -9.29 25.46
CA ALA A 232 0.90 -9.37 24.23
C ALA A 232 -0.63 -9.43 24.48
N LYS A 233 -1.07 -9.41 25.74
CA LYS A 233 -2.49 -9.48 26.11
C LYS A 233 -3.24 -8.18 25.80
N ASP A 234 -4.55 -8.18 25.98
CA ASP A 234 -5.41 -6.99 25.99
C ASP A 234 -5.31 -6.10 24.74
N GLN A 235 -5.33 -6.74 23.56
CA GLN A 235 -5.29 -6.05 22.26
C GLN A 235 -6.43 -5.03 22.10
N ALA A 236 -7.57 -5.25 22.77
CA ALA A 236 -8.66 -4.29 22.78
C ALA A 236 -8.30 -2.98 23.49
N LEU A 237 -7.72 -3.06 24.69
CA LEU A 237 -7.25 -1.87 25.42
C LEU A 237 -6.23 -1.10 24.59
N LYS A 238 -5.22 -1.80 24.04
CA LYS A 238 -4.18 -1.20 23.20
C LYS A 238 -4.71 -0.51 21.96
N PHE A 239 -5.73 -1.11 21.33
CA PHE A 239 -6.42 -0.48 20.20
C PHE A 239 -7.08 0.84 20.62
N LEU A 240 -7.74 0.88 21.78
CA LEU A 240 -8.36 2.11 22.28
C LEU A 240 -7.32 3.18 22.62
N GLU A 241 -6.20 2.82 23.21
CA GLU A 241 -5.08 3.74 23.51
C GLU A 241 -4.49 4.34 22.22
N ALA A 242 -4.13 3.51 21.24
CA ALA A 242 -3.60 3.97 19.96
C ALA A 242 -4.66 4.77 19.17
N GLY A 243 -5.91 4.33 19.19
CA GLY A 243 -7.04 4.98 18.52
C GLY A 243 -7.37 6.36 19.11
N ASP A 244 -7.27 6.53 20.43
CA ASP A 244 -7.45 7.84 21.08
C ASP A 244 -6.36 8.84 20.65
N LYS A 245 -5.09 8.40 20.62
CA LYS A 245 -3.97 9.22 20.11
C LYS A 245 -4.19 9.63 18.65
N MET A 246 -4.61 8.69 17.80
CA MET A 246 -4.96 8.95 16.40
C MET A 246 -6.09 9.97 16.30
N LYS A 247 -7.21 9.77 17.01
CA LYS A 247 -8.35 10.69 17.03
C LYS A 247 -7.92 12.09 17.43
N LYS A 248 -7.23 12.23 18.56
CA LYS A 248 -6.75 13.54 19.07
C LYS A 248 -5.86 14.25 18.04
N TRP A 249 -4.99 13.51 17.36
CA TRP A 249 -4.13 14.09 16.33
C TRP A 249 -4.91 14.53 15.09
N ILE A 250 -5.82 13.70 14.57
CA ILE A 250 -6.68 14.07 13.43
C ILE A 250 -7.49 15.32 13.78
N MET A 251 -8.15 15.32 14.95
CA MET A 251 -8.97 16.46 15.38
C MET A 251 -8.17 17.74 15.53
N ARG A 252 -6.92 17.69 15.99
CA ARG A 252 -6.08 18.88 16.11
C ARG A 252 -5.62 19.44 14.76
N HIS A 253 -5.48 18.60 13.74
CA HIS A 253 -4.84 18.98 12.47
C HIS A 253 -5.74 18.82 11.23
N HIS A 254 -7.04 18.55 11.38
CA HIS A 254 -7.94 18.22 10.26
C HIS A 254 -8.02 19.28 9.15
N HIS A 255 -7.71 20.56 9.43
CA HIS A 255 -7.60 21.59 8.40
C HIS A 255 -6.31 21.55 7.58
N GLN A 256 -5.27 20.88 8.09
CA GLN A 256 -3.97 20.71 7.45
C GLN A 256 -3.79 19.30 6.86
N LEU A 257 -4.60 18.34 7.31
CA LEU A 257 -4.61 16.98 6.82
C LEU A 257 -5.59 16.83 5.66
N LEU A 258 -5.19 16.05 4.66
CA LEU A 258 -6.14 15.48 3.72
C LEU A 258 -6.90 14.36 4.44
N ILE A 259 -8.14 14.63 4.80
CA ILE A 259 -9.03 13.66 5.41
C ILE A 259 -9.54 12.74 4.29
N THR A 260 -9.24 11.44 4.43
CA THR A 260 -9.62 10.42 3.46
C THR A 260 -10.70 9.50 4.01
N SER A 261 -11.34 8.74 3.13
CA SER A 261 -12.31 7.72 3.51
C SER A 261 -11.71 6.66 4.43
N GLY A 262 -10.45 6.24 4.18
CA GLY A 262 -9.75 5.30 5.07
C GLY A 262 -9.54 5.82 6.49
N MET A 263 -9.25 7.12 6.66
CA MET A 263 -9.16 7.76 7.98
C MET A 263 -10.53 7.79 8.69
N ILE A 264 -11.58 8.13 7.95
CA ILE A 264 -12.95 8.16 8.48
C ILE A 264 -13.37 6.77 8.98
N GLU A 265 -13.07 5.72 8.23
CA GLU A 265 -13.38 4.34 8.61
C GLU A 265 -12.59 3.88 9.85
N LEU A 266 -11.32 4.27 9.97
CA LEU A 266 -10.53 4.01 11.18
C LEU A 266 -11.11 4.70 12.42
N LEU A 267 -11.58 5.95 12.27
CA LEU A 267 -12.29 6.66 13.34
C LEU A 267 -13.60 5.96 13.68
N ALA A 268 -14.39 5.56 12.68
CA ALA A 268 -15.64 4.83 12.88
C ALA A 268 -15.44 3.49 13.63
N LEU A 269 -14.33 2.79 13.36
CA LEU A 269 -13.97 1.58 14.10
C LEU A 269 -13.60 1.86 15.55
N TYR A 270 -12.79 2.90 15.79
CA TYR A 270 -12.44 3.32 17.15
C TYR A 270 -13.70 3.67 17.96
N GLN A 271 -14.69 4.31 17.35
CA GLN A 271 -15.95 4.68 18.00
C GLN A 271 -16.79 3.49 18.47
N GLN A 272 -16.70 2.35 17.79
CA GLN A 272 -17.40 1.14 18.21
C GLN A 272 -16.87 0.59 19.55
N GLN A 273 -15.75 1.13 20.05
CA GLN A 273 -15.07 0.71 21.28
C GLN A 273 -14.78 -0.81 21.31
N LYS A 274 -14.66 -1.41 20.13
CA LYS A 274 -14.41 -2.84 19.91
C LYS A 274 -13.24 -2.98 18.96
N PHE A 275 -12.34 -3.88 19.30
CA PHE A 275 -11.18 -4.15 18.47
C PHE A 275 -11.57 -4.98 17.24
N PRO A 276 -11.40 -4.45 16.01
CA PRO A 276 -11.83 -5.13 14.79
C PRO A 276 -10.80 -6.15 14.27
N GLY A 277 -9.64 -6.26 14.93
CA GLY A 277 -8.51 -7.06 14.47
C GLY A 277 -7.52 -6.27 13.62
N LEU A 278 -6.23 -6.65 13.70
CA LEU A 278 -5.13 -5.94 13.04
C LEU A 278 -5.27 -5.86 11.52
N GLY A 279 -5.81 -6.92 10.89
CA GLY A 279 -6.01 -6.95 9.45
C GLY A 279 -6.98 -5.88 8.97
N VAL A 280 -8.05 -5.61 9.73
CA VAL A 280 -9.03 -4.55 9.39
C VAL A 280 -8.38 -3.18 9.53
N LEU A 281 -7.55 -2.95 10.55
CA LEU A 281 -6.81 -1.69 10.70
C LEU A 281 -5.85 -1.45 9.53
N LYS A 282 -5.13 -2.50 9.10
CA LYS A 282 -4.23 -2.47 7.94
C LYS A 282 -5.00 -2.16 6.65
N LYS A 283 -6.15 -2.81 6.43
CA LYS A 283 -7.02 -2.55 5.27
C LYS A 283 -7.31 -1.05 5.12
N TRP A 284 -7.80 -0.41 6.19
CA TRP A 284 -8.19 1.00 6.12
C TRP A 284 -7.00 1.97 6.10
N SER A 285 -5.89 1.61 6.75
CA SER A 285 -4.65 2.41 6.70
C SER A 285 -4.06 2.40 5.28
N LEU A 286 -4.04 1.25 4.61
CA LEU A 286 -3.62 1.12 3.20
C LEU A 286 -4.58 1.86 2.26
N MET A 287 -5.89 1.73 2.47
CA MET A 287 -6.86 2.47 1.68
C MET A 287 -6.69 3.99 1.83
N HIS A 288 -6.44 4.47 3.06
CA HIS A 288 -6.11 5.87 3.30
C HIS A 288 -4.86 6.29 2.51
N HIS A 289 -3.80 5.49 2.55
CA HIS A 289 -2.56 5.75 1.82
C HIS A 289 -2.77 5.87 0.31
N LEU A 290 -3.52 4.92 -0.28
CA LEU A 290 -3.84 4.91 -1.71
C LEU A 290 -4.69 6.13 -2.10
N GLU A 291 -5.72 6.45 -1.31
CA GLU A 291 -6.58 7.61 -1.55
C GLU A 291 -5.79 8.93 -1.42
N LEU A 292 -4.86 9.02 -0.47
CA LEU A 292 -3.97 10.18 -0.32
C LEU A 292 -3.10 10.37 -1.56
N ILE A 293 -2.39 9.32 -2.00
CA ILE A 293 -1.56 9.40 -3.23
C ILE A 293 -2.42 9.71 -4.45
N ASN A 294 -3.64 9.16 -4.52
CA ASN A 294 -4.58 9.45 -5.59
C ASN A 294 -4.82 10.96 -5.72
N GLN A 295 -5.17 11.62 -4.61
CA GLN A 295 -5.45 13.06 -4.64
C GLN A 295 -4.21 13.87 -5.04
N LEU A 296 -3.01 13.47 -4.63
CA LEU A 296 -1.77 14.15 -5.02
C LEU A 296 -1.51 14.07 -6.52
N LEU A 297 -1.75 12.90 -7.12
CA LEU A 297 -1.51 12.68 -8.55
C LEU A 297 -2.60 13.29 -9.45
N ASP A 298 -3.85 13.28 -9.00
CA ASP A 298 -4.97 13.82 -9.78
C ASP A 298 -5.16 15.32 -9.62
N HIS A 299 -4.85 15.85 -8.44
CA HIS A 299 -5.14 17.22 -8.05
C HIS A 299 -3.93 17.92 -7.40
N PRO A 300 -2.77 17.96 -8.08
CA PRO A 300 -1.50 18.40 -7.48
C PRO A 300 -1.51 19.84 -6.94
N LYS A 301 -2.44 20.68 -7.43
CA LYS A 301 -2.52 22.11 -7.05
C LYS A 301 -3.55 22.42 -5.95
N ASN A 302 -4.51 21.53 -5.68
CA ASN A 302 -5.66 21.83 -4.83
C ASN A 302 -6.20 20.63 -4.01
N TRP A 303 -5.47 19.52 -3.97
CA TRP A 303 -5.82 18.29 -3.22
C TRP A 303 -6.34 18.58 -1.81
N LEU A 304 -5.63 19.40 -1.01
CA LEU A 304 -6.02 19.69 0.38
C LEU A 304 -7.34 20.45 0.48
N ARG A 305 -7.51 21.48 -0.36
CA ARG A 305 -8.64 22.43 -0.24
C ARG A 305 -9.96 21.86 -0.76
N SER A 306 -9.89 21.01 -1.79
CA SER A 306 -11.09 20.62 -2.55
C SER A 306 -11.51 19.16 -2.33
N TYR A 307 -10.60 18.30 -1.85
CA TYR A 307 -10.82 16.85 -1.79
C TYR A 307 -10.71 16.28 -0.37
N SER A 308 -10.44 17.12 0.62
CA SER A 308 -10.44 16.70 2.02
C SER A 308 -11.87 16.49 2.52
N LYS A 309 -12.15 15.29 3.03
CA LYS A 309 -13.46 14.85 3.53
C LYS A 309 -13.76 15.35 4.95
N VAL A 310 -13.49 16.63 5.19
CA VAL A 310 -13.72 17.29 6.48
C VAL A 310 -15.21 17.31 6.86
N PRO A 311 -16.16 17.57 5.93
CA PRO A 311 -17.58 17.48 6.26
C PRO A 311 -18.00 16.09 6.77
N GLU A 312 -17.58 15.02 6.08
CA GLU A 312 -17.89 13.66 6.49
C GLU A 312 -17.22 13.29 7.84
N LEU A 313 -16.03 13.83 8.12
CA LEU A 313 -15.40 13.72 9.43
C LEU A 313 -16.29 14.33 10.52
N TYR A 314 -16.84 15.53 10.32
CA TYR A 314 -17.75 16.13 11.29
C TYR A 314 -19.05 15.35 11.45
N GLU A 315 -19.62 14.80 10.38
CA GLU A 315 -20.81 13.93 10.51
C GLU A 315 -20.52 12.70 11.39
N VAL A 316 -19.37 12.08 11.17
CA VAL A 316 -18.91 10.93 11.94
C VAL A 316 -18.59 11.31 13.39
N ILE A 317 -18.33 12.59 13.70
CA ILE A 317 -18.15 13.11 15.06
C ILE A 317 -19.47 13.49 15.72
N GLN A 318 -20.35 14.19 14.99
CA GLN A 318 -21.62 14.68 15.52
C GLN A 318 -22.59 13.53 15.82
N LYS A 319 -22.56 12.46 15.00
CA LYS A 319 -23.24 11.21 15.33
C LYS A 319 -22.77 10.62 16.68
N LEU A 320 -21.56 10.94 17.15
CA LEU A 320 -21.01 10.46 18.43
C LEU A 320 -21.48 11.25 19.62
N GLU A 321 -21.47 12.58 19.52
CA GLU A 321 -21.88 13.44 20.62
C GLU A 321 -23.35 13.14 20.97
N ASN A 322 -24.19 12.98 19.95
CA ASN A 322 -25.60 12.62 20.10
C ASN A 322 -25.86 11.20 20.65
N ILE A 323 -24.94 10.24 20.48
CA ILE A 323 -25.08 8.89 21.06
C ILE A 323 -24.71 8.90 22.54
N ASN A 324 -23.62 9.58 22.90
CA ASN A 324 -23.17 9.68 24.29
C ASN A 324 -24.17 10.45 25.16
N GLU A 325 -24.79 11.53 24.65
CA GLU A 325 -25.84 12.26 25.38
C GLU A 325 -27.05 11.37 25.70
N LYS A 326 -27.51 10.56 24.73
CA LYS A 326 -28.65 9.65 24.92
C LYS A 326 -28.38 8.48 25.87
N GLU A 327 -27.13 8.02 26.00
CA GLU A 327 -26.77 7.01 27.00
C GLU A 327 -26.62 7.61 28.40
N THR A 328 -26.27 8.89 28.49
CA THR A 328 -26.16 9.62 29.75
C THR A 328 -27.53 10.01 30.30
N GLU A 329 -28.52 10.31 29.45
CA GLU A 329 -29.92 10.54 29.84
C GLU A 329 -30.68 9.26 30.27
N LYS A 330 -30.16 8.08 29.92
CA LYS A 330 -30.75 6.77 30.29
C LYS A 330 -30.16 6.16 31.56
N ARG A 331 -29.14 6.78 32.16
CA ARG A 331 -28.58 6.44 33.47
C ARG A 331 -29.05 7.45 34.49
#